data_AF-C9N100-F1
#
_entry.id   AF-C9N100-F1
#
_cell.length_a   1.000
_cell.length_b   1.000
_cell.length_c   1.000
_cell.angle_alpha   90.00
_cell.angle_beta   90.00
_cell.angle_gamma   90.00
#
_symmetry.space_group_name_H-M   'P 1'
#
loop_
_entity.id
_entity.type
_entity.pdbx_description
1 polymer ?
#
loop_
_entity_poly.entity_id
_entity_poly.type
_entity_poly.pdbx_seq_one_letter_code
_entity_poly.pdbx_strand_id
1 'polypeptide(L)'
;MVLAASVRNVKIEQTEVKNEVLYIAGENEPFTGIVQKFYEDGNLEIESEFKEGILDGVSKSYYKNTKLEMEGSYTEGRKNGVFKEYYENGKIKSEINYSYDLKEGLAKTYYSNGNVEAEGNFENGEEIGTTRVYYENGKLKEEIPYTNGVINGHHIQYSENGKVLKKTFYDNGVEYKGIPTETIVLIIAVIIIVILIVVKIARTLPSFKLLEDYQKEWILKKFIEYDNGDENLYSSYRLNGCGTGFYTVRTFTVYNEK
;
A
#
# COMPACT_ATOMS: atom_id res chain seq x y z
N MET A 1 8.33 -35.08 -40.36
CA MET A 1 9.60 -34.74 -39.69
C MET A 1 9.80 -33.25 -39.86
N VAL A 2 9.36 -32.45 -38.88
CA VAL A 2 9.54 -31.00 -38.91
C VAL A 2 10.99 -30.76 -38.47
N LEU A 3 11.85 -30.35 -39.40
CA LEU A 3 13.18 -29.86 -39.07
C LEU A 3 12.99 -28.66 -38.14
N ALA A 4 13.44 -28.78 -36.90
CA ALA A 4 13.60 -27.61 -36.04
C ALA A 4 14.61 -26.69 -36.74
N ALA A 5 14.13 -25.58 -37.30
CA ALA A 5 15.02 -24.55 -37.82
C ALA A 5 15.95 -24.14 -36.67
N SER A 6 17.26 -24.28 -36.88
CA SER A 6 18.25 -23.81 -35.90
C SER A 6 18.02 -22.34 -35.64
N VAL A 7 17.92 -21.95 -34.37
CA VAL A 7 17.79 -20.54 -33.97
C VAL A 7 18.97 -19.75 -34.56
N ARG A 8 18.67 -18.67 -35.27
CA ARG A 8 19.67 -17.80 -35.92
C ARG A 8 20.25 -16.85 -34.90
N ASN A 9 21.57 -16.87 -34.73
CA ASN A 9 22.30 -15.94 -33.85
C ASN A 9 23.02 -14.89 -34.70
N VAL A 10 22.96 -13.62 -34.29
CA VAL A 10 23.63 -12.50 -34.97
C VAL A 10 24.32 -11.60 -33.96
N LYS A 11 25.40 -10.93 -34.37
CA LYS A 11 26.02 -9.92 -33.51
C LYS A 11 25.25 -8.61 -33.60
N ILE A 12 25.16 -7.88 -32.50
CA ILE A 12 24.46 -6.59 -32.44
C ILE A 12 25.01 -5.58 -33.46
N GLU A 13 26.31 -5.63 -33.77
CA GLU A 13 26.94 -4.76 -34.77
C GLU A 13 26.44 -5.01 -36.21
N GLN A 14 25.80 -6.16 -36.46
CA GLN A 14 25.23 -6.52 -37.76
C GLN A 14 23.75 -6.12 -37.87
N THR A 15 23.19 -5.49 -36.84
CA THR A 15 21.77 -5.14 -36.76
C THR A 15 21.55 -3.65 -36.98
N GLU A 16 20.34 -3.29 -37.40
CA GLU A 16 19.87 -1.92 -37.50
C GLU A 16 18.44 -1.82 -36.95
N VAL A 17 18.11 -0.73 -36.27
CA VAL A 17 16.76 -0.48 -35.75
C VAL A 17 16.08 0.59 -36.58
N LYS A 18 14.89 0.29 -37.10
CA LYS A 18 14.05 1.22 -37.86
C LYS A 18 12.66 1.23 -37.25
N ASN A 19 12.20 2.39 -36.77
CA ASN A 19 10.90 2.53 -36.10
C ASN A 19 10.68 1.48 -35.00
N GLU A 20 11.66 1.34 -34.09
CA GLU A 20 11.64 0.39 -32.96
C GLU A 20 11.66 -1.10 -33.33
N VAL A 21 11.72 -1.43 -34.62
CA VAL A 21 11.84 -2.81 -35.13
C VAL A 21 13.28 -3.10 -35.52
N LEU A 22 13.80 -4.23 -35.06
CA LEU A 22 15.16 -4.72 -35.33
C LEU A 22 15.23 -5.49 -36.66
N TYR A 23 16.22 -5.16 -37.47
CA TYR A 23 16.57 -5.83 -38.74
C TYR A 23 18.04 -6.23 -38.73
N ILE A 24 18.41 -7.15 -39.62
CA ILE A 24 19.81 -7.33 -40.00
C ILE A 24 20.16 -6.30 -41.07
N ALA A 25 21.34 -5.69 -41.00
CA ALA A 25 21.79 -4.71 -41.97
C ALA A 25 21.77 -5.30 -43.39
N GLY A 26 20.97 -4.70 -44.27
CA GLY A 26 20.78 -5.16 -45.65
C GLY A 26 19.64 -6.16 -45.85
N GLU A 27 18.96 -6.59 -44.79
CA GLU A 27 17.72 -7.38 -44.87
C GLU A 27 16.49 -6.46 -44.74
N ASN A 28 15.39 -6.86 -45.38
CA ASN A 28 14.13 -6.09 -45.38
C ASN A 28 13.07 -6.65 -44.43
N GLU A 29 13.26 -7.88 -43.94
CA GLU A 29 12.33 -8.54 -43.03
C GLU A 29 12.77 -8.31 -41.57
N PRO A 30 11.83 -8.07 -40.64
CA PRO A 30 12.13 -7.98 -39.22
C PRO A 30 12.83 -9.25 -38.70
N PHE A 31 13.80 -9.07 -37.81
CA PHE A 31 14.64 -10.18 -37.37
C PHE A 31 13.92 -11.05 -36.33
N THR A 32 13.95 -12.37 -36.56
CA THR A 32 13.56 -13.40 -35.58
C THR A 32 14.75 -14.30 -35.28
N GLY A 33 15.19 -14.34 -34.03
CA GLY A 33 16.39 -15.07 -33.60
C GLY A 33 17.02 -14.47 -32.34
N ILE A 34 18.30 -14.75 -32.10
CA ILE A 34 19.05 -14.24 -30.95
C ILE A 34 20.04 -13.18 -31.42
N VAL A 35 20.04 -12.03 -30.75
CA VAL A 35 21.06 -11.00 -30.91
C VAL A 35 22.06 -11.11 -29.76
N GLN A 36 23.35 -11.10 -30.09
CA GLN A 36 24.44 -11.22 -29.14
C GLN A 36 25.33 -9.96 -29.17
N LYS A 37 25.72 -9.50 -27.98
CA LYS A 37 26.72 -8.45 -27.79
C LYS A 37 27.91 -9.05 -27.05
N PHE A 38 29.11 -8.65 -27.43
CA PHE A 38 30.35 -9.14 -26.83
C PHE A 38 31.15 -7.99 -26.23
N TYR A 39 31.86 -8.27 -25.15
CA TYR A 39 32.89 -7.39 -24.61
C TYR A 39 34.08 -7.28 -25.57
N GLU A 40 34.96 -6.30 -25.32
CA GLU A 40 36.19 -6.09 -26.11
C GLU A 40 37.13 -7.30 -26.11
N ASP A 41 37.11 -8.10 -25.03
CA ASP A 41 37.90 -9.34 -24.91
C ASP A 41 37.27 -10.55 -25.63
N GLY A 42 36.10 -10.36 -26.24
CA GLY A 42 35.36 -11.39 -26.98
C GLY A 42 34.43 -12.24 -26.11
N ASN A 43 34.35 -12.01 -24.79
CA ASN A 43 33.38 -12.69 -23.93
C ASN A 43 31.96 -12.20 -24.22
N LEU A 44 30.97 -13.10 -24.12
CA LEU A 44 29.56 -12.75 -24.29
C LEU A 44 29.15 -11.76 -23.19
N GLU A 45 28.55 -10.64 -23.58
CA GLU A 45 28.04 -9.59 -22.69
C GLU A 45 26.52 -9.70 -22.55
N ILE A 46 25.81 -9.85 -23.67
CA ILE A 46 24.34 -9.92 -23.71
C ILE A 46 23.93 -10.92 -24.78
N GLU A 47 22.88 -11.70 -24.51
CA GLU A 47 22.11 -12.39 -25.53
C GLU A 47 20.61 -12.15 -25.32
N SER A 48 19.88 -11.85 -26.39
CA SER A 48 18.47 -11.48 -26.32
C SER A 48 17.69 -12.10 -27.48
N GLU A 49 16.54 -12.70 -27.17
CA GLU A 49 15.61 -13.27 -28.15
C GLU A 49 14.70 -12.19 -28.74
N PHE A 50 14.65 -12.14 -30.07
CA PHE A 50 13.79 -11.27 -30.85
C PHE A 50 12.84 -12.09 -31.71
N LYS A 51 11.62 -11.59 -31.87
CA LYS A 51 10.59 -12.11 -32.76
C LYS A 51 9.98 -10.94 -33.53
N GLU A 52 9.99 -11.04 -34.85
CA GLU A 52 9.52 -9.98 -35.75
C GLU A 52 10.14 -8.61 -35.42
N GLY A 53 11.44 -8.62 -35.09
CA GLY A 53 12.22 -7.44 -34.74
C GLY A 53 11.92 -6.83 -33.37
N ILE A 54 11.07 -7.46 -32.56
CA ILE A 54 10.71 -7.01 -31.21
C ILE A 54 11.30 -7.98 -30.19
N LEU A 55 11.79 -7.46 -29.05
CA LEU A 55 12.30 -8.28 -27.96
C LEU A 55 11.18 -9.13 -27.35
N ASP A 56 11.22 -10.44 -27.56
CA ASP A 56 10.15 -11.38 -27.17
C ASP A 56 10.78 -12.74 -26.93
N GLY A 57 10.85 -13.13 -25.67
CA GLY A 57 11.62 -14.29 -25.21
C GLY A 57 12.62 -13.94 -24.11
N VAL A 58 13.63 -14.79 -23.94
CA VAL A 58 14.62 -14.64 -22.86
C VAL A 58 15.72 -13.64 -23.26
N SER A 59 16.13 -12.83 -22.29
CA SER A 59 17.33 -12.00 -22.36
C SER A 59 18.24 -12.30 -21.17
N LYS A 60 19.54 -12.37 -21.42
CA LYS A 60 20.57 -12.60 -20.41
C LYS A 60 21.72 -11.63 -20.60
N SER A 61 22.27 -11.14 -19.50
CA SER A 61 23.57 -10.46 -19.48
C SER A 61 24.56 -11.22 -18.62
N TYR A 62 25.84 -11.05 -18.93
CA TYR A 62 26.93 -11.75 -18.31
C TYR A 62 28.00 -10.76 -17.89
N TYR A 63 28.62 -11.00 -16.74
CA TYR A 63 29.84 -10.31 -16.33
C TYR A 63 31.00 -10.62 -17.28
N LYS A 64 32.03 -9.76 -17.28
CA LYS A 64 33.29 -10.00 -18.01
C LYS A 64 33.95 -11.34 -17.69
N ASN A 65 33.71 -11.88 -16.49
CA ASN A 65 34.19 -13.20 -16.07
C ASN A 65 33.31 -14.37 -16.57
N THR A 66 32.39 -14.12 -17.52
CA THR A 66 31.44 -15.04 -18.16
C THR A 66 30.33 -15.58 -17.28
N LYS A 67 30.26 -15.18 -16.00
CA LYS A 67 29.15 -15.58 -15.12
C LYS A 67 27.90 -14.78 -15.44
N LEU A 68 26.76 -15.43 -15.32
CA LEU A 68 25.45 -14.78 -15.49
C LEU A 68 25.33 -13.62 -14.50
N GLU A 69 24.95 -12.46 -15.02
CA GLU A 69 24.71 -11.23 -14.25
C GLU A 69 23.20 -11.00 -14.08
N MET A 70 22.45 -11.19 -15.15
CA MET A 70 21.01 -10.96 -15.17
C MET A 70 20.33 -11.90 -16.15
N GLU A 71 19.11 -12.32 -15.84
CA GLU A 71 18.22 -12.94 -16.80
C GLU A 71 16.77 -12.50 -16.57
N GLY A 72 15.99 -12.49 -17.63
CA GLY A 72 14.55 -12.25 -17.56
C GLY A 72 13.88 -12.47 -18.91
N SER A 73 12.56 -12.45 -18.89
CA SER A 73 11.76 -12.67 -20.09
C SER A 73 11.04 -11.39 -20.50
N TYR A 74 10.86 -11.26 -21.81
CA TYR A 74 10.14 -10.18 -22.44
C TYR A 74 8.97 -10.73 -23.26
N THR A 75 7.91 -9.96 -23.36
CA THR A 75 6.77 -10.22 -24.23
C THR A 75 6.42 -8.91 -24.92
N GLU A 76 6.49 -8.88 -26.25
CA GLU A 76 6.22 -7.67 -27.04
C GLU A 76 7.05 -6.44 -26.59
N GLY A 77 8.33 -6.64 -26.30
CA GLY A 77 9.25 -5.58 -25.88
C GLY A 77 9.19 -5.22 -24.40
N ARG A 78 8.25 -5.79 -23.65
CA ARG A 78 7.98 -5.43 -22.24
C ARG A 78 8.41 -6.55 -21.30
N LYS A 79 8.96 -6.22 -20.13
CA LYS A 79 9.34 -7.20 -19.11
C LYS A 79 8.12 -8.01 -18.68
N ASN A 80 8.24 -9.33 -18.70
CA ASN A 80 7.16 -10.23 -18.34
C ASN A 80 7.71 -11.52 -17.73
N GLY A 81 7.31 -11.83 -16.50
CA GLY A 81 7.84 -12.93 -15.71
C GLY A 81 8.95 -12.52 -14.73
N VAL A 82 9.67 -13.50 -14.21
CA VAL A 82 10.68 -13.31 -13.16
C VAL A 82 11.99 -12.82 -13.77
N PHE A 83 12.45 -11.67 -13.29
CA PHE A 83 13.79 -11.17 -13.53
C PHE A 83 14.68 -11.52 -12.35
N LYS A 84 15.86 -12.06 -12.65
CA LYS A 84 16.87 -12.41 -11.66
C LYS A 84 18.14 -11.64 -11.93
N GLU A 85 18.71 -11.07 -10.89
CA GLU A 85 20.09 -10.57 -10.91
C GLU A 85 20.95 -11.47 -10.03
N TYR A 86 22.22 -11.57 -10.38
CA TYR A 86 23.21 -12.39 -9.70
C TYR A 86 24.41 -11.54 -9.30
N TYR A 87 25.08 -11.91 -8.22
CA TYR A 87 26.41 -11.41 -7.89
C TYR A 87 27.48 -12.13 -8.74
N GLU A 88 28.67 -11.54 -8.87
CA GLU A 88 29.83 -12.19 -9.51
C GLU A 88 30.25 -13.52 -8.86
N ASN A 89 29.81 -13.82 -7.64
CA ASN A 89 30.03 -15.11 -7.00
C ASN A 89 29.01 -16.19 -7.45
N GLY A 90 28.04 -15.83 -8.29
CA GLY A 90 26.98 -16.71 -8.82
C GLY A 90 25.75 -16.83 -7.93
N LYS A 91 25.72 -16.20 -6.75
CA LYS A 91 24.54 -16.17 -5.89
C LYS A 91 23.54 -15.13 -6.38
N ILE A 92 22.26 -15.42 -6.18
CA ILE A 92 21.17 -14.49 -6.51
C ILE A 92 21.34 -13.20 -5.69
N LYS A 93 21.14 -12.08 -6.36
CA LYS A 93 21.14 -10.71 -5.82
C LYS A 93 19.72 -10.16 -5.72
N SER A 94 18.87 -10.42 -6.71
CA SER A 94 17.46 -10.07 -6.66
C SER A 94 16.60 -11.01 -7.51
N GLU A 95 15.33 -11.14 -7.13
CA GLU A 95 14.28 -11.80 -7.89
C GLU A 95 13.04 -10.91 -7.86
N ILE A 96 12.62 -10.40 -9.02
CA ILE A 96 11.49 -9.48 -9.15
C ILE A 96 10.61 -9.98 -10.27
N ASN A 97 9.33 -10.23 -9.99
CA ASN A 97 8.37 -10.62 -11.01
C ASN A 97 7.72 -9.38 -11.64
N TYR A 98 7.55 -9.43 -12.96
CA TYR A 98 6.97 -8.37 -13.77
C TYR A 98 5.77 -8.89 -14.57
N SER A 99 4.78 -8.03 -14.78
CA SER A 99 3.67 -8.20 -15.71
C SER A 99 3.64 -6.97 -16.62
N TYR A 100 4.14 -7.12 -17.85
CA TYR A 100 4.24 -6.03 -18.83
C TYR A 100 4.83 -4.73 -18.25
N ASP A 101 6.09 -4.79 -17.81
CA ASP A 101 6.88 -3.72 -17.16
C ASP A 101 6.46 -3.31 -15.74
N LEU A 102 5.29 -3.70 -15.27
CA LEU A 102 4.84 -3.45 -13.91
C LEU A 102 5.33 -4.55 -12.97
N LYS A 103 5.89 -4.19 -11.81
CA LYS A 103 6.21 -5.19 -10.78
C LYS A 103 4.93 -5.82 -10.25
N GLU A 104 4.94 -7.14 -10.10
CA GLU A 104 3.76 -7.90 -9.74
C GLU A 104 4.13 -9.08 -8.82
N GLY A 105 3.47 -9.21 -7.68
CA GLY A 105 3.73 -10.26 -6.70
C GLY A 105 5.01 -10.05 -5.88
N LEU A 106 5.61 -11.15 -5.44
CA LEU A 106 6.73 -11.14 -4.50
C LEU A 106 8.03 -10.68 -5.17
N ALA A 107 8.68 -9.70 -4.56
CA ALA A 107 10.04 -9.28 -4.88
C ALA A 107 10.98 -9.56 -3.71
N LYS A 108 12.19 -10.03 -4.01
CA LYS A 108 13.24 -10.32 -3.04
C LYS A 108 14.57 -9.73 -3.47
N THR A 109 15.34 -9.23 -2.50
CA THR A 109 16.77 -8.97 -2.65
C THR A 109 17.54 -9.79 -1.63
N TYR A 110 18.80 -10.06 -1.93
CA TYR A 110 19.65 -10.94 -1.15
C TYR A 110 21.01 -10.29 -0.94
N TYR A 111 21.62 -10.53 0.20
CA TYR A 111 23.02 -10.23 0.44
C TYR A 111 23.94 -11.18 -0.35
N SER A 112 25.19 -10.79 -0.54
CA SER A 112 26.21 -11.62 -1.22
C SER A 112 26.48 -12.95 -0.51
N ASN A 113 26.11 -13.09 0.76
CA ASN A 113 26.18 -14.35 1.50
C ASN A 113 25.01 -15.30 1.18
N GLY A 114 23.94 -14.83 0.53
CA GLY A 114 22.74 -15.58 0.14
C GLY A 114 21.54 -15.41 1.09
N ASN A 115 21.69 -14.68 2.20
CA ASN A 115 20.58 -14.35 3.08
C ASN A 115 19.69 -13.28 2.44
N VAL A 116 18.39 -13.36 2.67
CA VAL A 116 17.43 -12.33 2.23
C VAL A 116 17.82 -11.00 2.86
N GLU A 117 17.91 -9.96 2.05
CA GLU A 117 18.12 -8.57 2.48
C GLU A 117 16.79 -7.86 2.64
N ALA A 118 15.89 -8.00 1.66
CA ALA A 118 14.53 -7.47 1.74
C ALA A 118 13.54 -8.35 0.96
N GLU A 119 12.29 -8.37 1.40
CA GLU A 119 11.18 -8.95 0.63
C GLU A 119 9.89 -8.15 0.83
N GLY A 120 9.12 -7.99 -0.23
CA GLY A 120 7.87 -7.24 -0.27
C GLY A 120 7.01 -7.66 -1.46
N ASN A 121 5.73 -7.29 -1.46
CA ASN A 121 4.82 -7.61 -2.56
C ASN A 121 4.48 -6.35 -3.35
N PHE A 122 4.23 -6.52 -4.64
CA PHE A 122 3.79 -5.49 -5.56
C PHE A 122 2.46 -5.88 -6.21
N GLU A 123 1.63 -4.90 -6.50
CA GLU A 123 0.42 -5.03 -7.30
C GLU A 123 0.37 -3.85 -8.26
N ASN A 124 0.31 -4.11 -9.58
CA ASN A 124 0.32 -3.08 -10.62
C ASN A 124 1.49 -2.07 -10.52
N GLY A 125 2.66 -2.54 -10.08
CA GLY A 125 3.85 -1.71 -9.88
C GLY A 125 3.91 -0.96 -8.56
N GLU A 126 2.85 -1.00 -7.74
CA GLU A 126 2.80 -0.38 -6.42
C GLU A 126 3.12 -1.38 -5.31
N GLU A 127 3.90 -0.97 -4.32
CA GLU A 127 4.23 -1.81 -3.18
C GLU A 127 3.03 -1.95 -2.24
N ILE A 128 2.74 -3.16 -1.78
CA ILE A 128 1.60 -3.48 -0.94
C ILE A 128 1.96 -4.39 0.23
N GLY A 129 1.23 -4.26 1.33
CA GLY A 129 1.36 -5.12 2.49
C GLY A 129 2.53 -4.70 3.38
N THR A 130 3.35 -5.64 3.84
CA THR A 130 4.48 -5.35 4.73
C THR A 130 5.77 -5.81 4.08
N THR A 131 6.64 -4.85 3.81
CA THR A 131 8.00 -5.09 3.37
C THR A 131 8.88 -5.35 4.58
N ARG A 132 9.62 -6.45 4.52
CA ARG A 132 10.54 -6.86 5.57
C ARG A 132 11.96 -6.66 5.09
N VAL A 133 12.76 -5.98 5.90
CA VAL A 133 14.19 -5.81 5.70
C VAL A 133 14.91 -6.59 6.79
N TYR A 134 15.99 -7.26 6.43
CA TYR A 134 16.74 -8.13 7.33
C TYR A 134 18.19 -7.64 7.46
N TYR A 135 18.84 -8.02 8.55
CA TYR A 135 20.28 -7.92 8.70
C TYR A 135 20.98 -9.04 7.92
N GLU A 136 22.27 -8.87 7.65
CA GLU A 136 23.07 -9.88 6.94
C GLU A 136 23.13 -11.24 7.66
N ASN A 137 22.88 -11.26 8.98
CA ASN A 137 22.74 -12.49 9.77
C ASN A 137 21.35 -13.17 9.68
N GLY A 138 20.45 -12.64 8.84
CA GLY A 138 19.10 -13.15 8.60
C GLY A 138 18.04 -12.72 9.60
N LYS A 139 18.38 -11.90 10.61
CA LYS A 139 17.40 -11.41 11.59
C LYS A 139 16.64 -10.20 11.06
N LEU A 140 15.38 -10.09 11.43
CA LEU A 140 14.53 -8.97 11.04
C LEU A 140 15.12 -7.65 11.53
N LYS A 141 15.24 -6.69 10.60
CA LYS A 141 15.74 -5.34 10.83
C LYS A 141 14.60 -4.34 10.81
N GLU A 142 13.71 -4.41 9.82
CA GLU A 142 12.60 -3.48 9.66
C GLU A 142 11.34 -4.16 9.13
N GLU A 143 10.17 -3.67 9.55
CA GLU A 143 8.87 -3.94 8.95
C GLU A 143 8.23 -2.62 8.53
N ILE A 144 8.03 -2.45 7.23
CA ILE A 144 7.52 -1.21 6.62
C ILE A 144 6.16 -1.51 5.98
N PRO A 145 5.05 -0.95 6.48
CA PRO A 145 3.74 -1.21 5.92
C PRO A 145 3.46 -0.26 4.75
N TYR A 146 3.09 -0.82 3.61
CA TYR A 146 2.73 -0.10 2.39
C TYR A 146 1.27 -0.34 2.02
N THR A 147 0.62 0.72 1.56
CA THR A 147 -0.68 0.69 0.88
C THR A 147 -0.54 1.54 -0.37
N ASN A 148 -0.73 0.93 -1.54
CA ASN A 148 -0.65 1.61 -2.85
C ASN A 148 0.66 2.41 -3.01
N GLY A 149 1.79 1.78 -2.69
CA GLY A 149 3.13 2.40 -2.78
C GLY A 149 3.45 3.43 -1.70
N VAL A 150 2.54 3.72 -0.77
CA VAL A 150 2.74 4.72 0.29
C VAL A 150 2.83 4.05 1.65
N ILE A 151 3.76 4.49 2.50
CA ILE A 151 3.89 3.95 3.87
C ILE A 151 2.63 4.31 4.67
N ASN A 152 1.92 3.30 5.17
CA ASN A 152 0.68 3.50 5.91
C ASN A 152 0.54 2.43 7.00
N GLY A 153 0.66 2.83 8.26
CA GLY A 153 0.67 1.95 9.43
C GLY A 153 1.94 2.09 10.28
N HIS A 154 2.22 1.09 11.12
CA HIS A 154 3.39 1.09 11.99
C HIS A 154 4.65 0.60 11.28
N HIS A 155 5.60 1.50 11.02
CA HIS A 155 6.98 1.15 10.70
C HIS A 155 7.71 0.77 11.98
N ILE A 156 8.29 -0.43 12.00
CA ILE A 156 8.98 -0.99 13.17
C ILE A 156 10.43 -1.28 12.80
N GLN A 157 11.36 -0.81 13.63
CA GLN A 157 12.78 -1.08 13.52
C GLN A 157 13.24 -1.91 14.70
N TYR A 158 14.04 -2.94 14.42
CA TYR A 158 14.55 -3.90 15.38
C TYR A 158 16.08 -3.82 15.42
N SER A 159 16.69 -4.12 16.57
CA SER A 159 18.13 -4.37 16.66
C SER A 159 18.47 -5.81 16.26
N GLU A 160 19.75 -6.10 16.05
CA GLU A 160 20.23 -7.46 15.72
C GLU A 160 19.94 -8.53 16.79
N ASN A 161 19.49 -8.17 17.99
CA ASN A 161 19.02 -9.14 19.00
C ASN A 161 17.49 -9.29 19.03
N GLY A 162 16.77 -8.64 18.10
CA GLY A 162 15.30 -8.70 17.99
C GLY A 162 14.53 -7.70 18.86
N LYS A 163 15.22 -6.81 19.59
CA LYS A 163 14.53 -5.78 20.39
C LYS A 163 14.03 -4.65 19.49
N VAL A 164 12.79 -4.20 19.70
CA VAL A 164 12.26 -3.00 19.05
C VAL A 164 13.07 -1.77 19.46
N LEU A 165 13.66 -1.10 18.49
CA LEU A 165 14.40 0.16 18.65
C LEU A 165 13.48 1.37 18.45
N LYS A 166 12.63 1.31 17.43
CA LYS A 166 11.74 2.41 17.05
C LYS A 166 10.43 1.85 16.51
N LYS A 167 9.32 2.50 16.85
CA LYS A 167 8.01 2.24 16.27
C LYS A 167 7.37 3.60 15.93
N THR A 168 7.17 3.85 14.64
CA THR A 168 6.58 5.09 14.12
C THR A 168 5.29 4.75 13.40
N PHE A 169 4.21 5.50 13.65
CA PHE A 169 2.98 5.37 12.88
C PHE A 169 3.00 6.38 11.73
N TYR A 170 2.70 5.90 10.52
CA TYR A 170 2.51 6.72 9.34
C TYR A 170 1.05 6.67 8.92
N ASP A 171 0.48 7.83 8.59
CA ASP A 171 -0.81 7.95 7.94
C ASP A 171 -0.57 8.56 6.55
N ASN A 172 -0.80 7.78 5.51
CA ASN A 172 -0.60 8.19 4.11
C ASN A 172 0.77 8.86 3.86
N GLY A 173 1.83 8.22 4.35
CA GLY A 173 3.22 8.67 4.18
C GLY A 173 3.67 9.75 5.17
N VAL A 174 2.77 10.28 6.00
CA VAL A 174 3.09 11.30 7.00
C VAL A 174 3.33 10.66 8.37
N GLU A 175 4.49 10.91 8.96
CA GLU A 175 4.78 10.48 10.33
C GLU A 175 3.82 11.17 11.31
N TYR A 176 3.00 10.37 11.99
CA TYR A 176 2.13 10.84 13.04
C TYR A 176 2.89 10.92 14.36
N LYS A 177 3.23 12.14 14.79
CA LYS A 177 3.98 12.41 16.02
C LYS A 177 3.14 12.39 17.30
N GLY A 178 1.88 11.97 17.21
CA GLY A 178 0.91 12.10 18.30
C GLY A 178 0.41 13.54 18.48
N ILE A 179 -0.62 13.70 19.31
CA ILE A 179 -1.07 15.02 19.78
C ILE A 179 -0.11 15.46 20.90
N PRO A 180 0.49 16.67 20.84
CA PRO A 180 1.32 17.17 21.94
C PRO A 180 0.56 17.16 23.26
N THR A 181 1.23 16.76 24.36
CA THR A 181 0.59 16.66 25.68
C THR A 181 -0.07 17.98 26.10
N GLU A 182 0.54 19.13 25.76
CA GLU A 182 -0.01 20.46 26.02
C GLU A 182 -1.37 20.68 25.32
N THR A 183 -1.50 20.19 24.08
CA THR A 183 -2.76 20.25 23.33
C THR A 183 -3.82 19.35 23.96
N ILE A 184 -3.45 18.15 24.43
CA ILE A 184 -4.38 17.26 25.16
C ILE A 184 -4.86 17.93 26.45
N VAL A 185 -3.95 18.52 27.22
CA VAL A 185 -4.28 19.25 28.46
C VAL A 185 -5.21 20.43 28.18
N LEU A 186 -4.97 21.18 27.09
CA LEU A 186 -5.86 22.28 26.67
C LEU A 186 -7.26 21.77 26.30
N ILE A 187 -7.36 20.67 25.56
CA ILE A 187 -8.66 20.04 25.22
C ILE A 187 -9.40 19.63 26.48
N ILE A 188 -8.74 18.97 27.44
CA ILE A 188 -9.34 18.57 28.72
C ILE A 188 -9.80 19.81 29.52
N ALA A 189 -8.99 20.87 29.57
CA ALA A 189 -9.34 22.10 30.27
C ALA A 189 -10.59 22.78 29.66
N VAL A 190 -10.67 22.82 28.32
CA VAL A 190 -11.85 23.33 27.60
C VAL A 190 -13.09 22.50 27.93
N ILE A 191 -12.99 21.17 27.92
CA ILE A 191 -14.10 20.27 28.28
C ILE A 191 -14.57 20.53 29.72
N ILE A 192 -13.65 20.69 30.67
CA ILE A 192 -13.98 21.00 32.07
C ILE A 192 -14.69 22.35 32.17
N ILE A 193 -14.20 23.39 31.48
CA ILE A 193 -14.84 24.73 31.49
C ILE A 193 -16.26 24.65 30.94
N VAL A 194 -16.48 23.94 29.84
CA VAL A 194 -17.82 23.73 29.26
C VAL A 194 -18.73 23.03 30.27
N ILE A 195 -18.25 21.96 30.93
CA ILE A 195 -19.01 21.27 31.99
C ILE A 195 -19.35 22.22 33.14
N LEU A 196 -18.41 23.05 33.60
CA LEU A 196 -18.65 24.02 34.68
C LEU A 196 -19.67 25.08 34.29
N ILE A 197 -19.64 25.57 33.04
CA ILE A 197 -20.64 26.50 32.51
C ILE A 197 -22.02 25.84 32.49
N VAL A 198 -22.12 24.62 31.99
CA VAL A 198 -23.38 23.84 31.96
C VAL A 198 -23.92 23.63 33.37
N VAL A 199 -23.07 23.22 34.33
CA VAL A 199 -23.46 23.04 35.74
C VAL A 199 -23.91 24.36 36.38
N LYS A 200 -23.22 25.47 36.08
CA LYS A 200 -23.60 26.80 36.58
C LYS A 200 -24.97 27.21 36.06
N ILE A 201 -25.22 27.04 34.76
CA ILE A 201 -26.53 27.32 34.14
C ILE A 201 -27.61 26.42 34.76
N ALA A 202 -27.33 25.12 34.90
CA ALA A 202 -28.25 24.15 35.51
C ALA A 202 -28.63 24.51 36.95
N ARG A 203 -27.70 25.07 37.74
CA ARG A 203 -27.98 25.55 39.10
C ARG A 203 -28.79 26.84 39.16
N THR A 204 -28.68 27.69 38.13
CA THR A 204 -29.48 28.93 38.04
C THR A 204 -30.88 28.71 37.50
N LEU A 205 -31.14 27.55 36.88
CA LEU A 205 -32.47 27.17 36.45
C LEU A 205 -33.32 26.83 37.68
N PRO A 206 -34.55 27.38 37.80
CA PRO A 206 -35.45 27.02 38.88
C PRO A 206 -35.69 25.51 38.87
N SER A 207 -35.79 24.88 40.04
CA SER A 207 -36.02 23.43 40.10
C SER A 207 -37.27 23.10 39.29
N PHE A 208 -37.21 22.10 38.41
CA PHE A 208 -38.38 21.63 37.64
C PHE A 208 -39.56 21.22 38.53
N LYS A 209 -39.32 21.03 39.83
CA LYS A 209 -40.33 20.79 40.88
C LYS A 209 -41.21 21.99 41.21
N LEU A 210 -40.78 23.21 40.89
CA LEU A 210 -41.49 24.47 41.16
C LEU A 210 -42.24 25.03 39.93
N LEU A 211 -42.16 24.34 38.79
CA LEU A 211 -42.87 24.74 37.58
C LEU A 211 -44.35 24.35 37.69
N GLU A 212 -45.23 25.29 37.38
CA GLU A 212 -46.65 24.99 37.18
C GLU A 212 -46.82 24.15 35.90
N ASP A 213 -47.89 23.34 35.84
CA ASP A 213 -48.04 22.35 34.76
C ASP A 213 -48.10 22.99 33.37
N TYR A 214 -48.66 24.20 33.24
CA TYR A 214 -48.66 24.95 31.99
C TYR A 214 -47.24 25.34 31.52
N GLN A 215 -46.31 25.59 32.45
CA GLN A 215 -44.92 25.92 32.12
C GLN A 215 -44.17 24.68 31.64
N LYS A 216 -44.43 23.52 32.25
CA LYS A 216 -43.87 22.22 31.79
C LYS A 216 -44.38 21.88 30.40
N GLU A 217 -45.67 22.07 30.14
CA GLU A 217 -46.29 21.79 28.84
C GLU A 217 -45.77 22.73 27.74
N TRP A 218 -45.57 24.01 28.06
CA TRP A 218 -44.97 24.98 27.14
C TRP A 218 -43.50 24.65 26.80
N ILE A 219 -42.70 24.28 27.81
CA ILE A 219 -41.31 23.85 27.62
C ILE A 219 -41.25 22.60 26.72
N LEU A 220 -42.13 21.62 26.97
CA LEU A 220 -42.21 20.39 26.15
C LEU A 220 -42.57 20.70 24.69
N LYS A 221 -43.54 21.58 24.45
CA LYS A 221 -43.91 22.03 23.09
C LYS A 221 -42.73 22.72 22.38
N LYS A 222 -41.94 23.52 23.10
CA LYS A 222 -40.75 24.18 22.53
C LYS A 222 -39.63 23.20 22.19
N PHE A 223 -39.40 22.17 23.01
CA PHE A 223 -38.45 21.11 22.67
C PHE A 223 -38.88 20.33 21.42
N ILE A 224 -40.17 20.00 21.30
CA ILE A 224 -40.72 19.30 20.12
C ILE A 224 -40.66 20.17 18.85
N GLU A 225 -40.93 21.48 18.95
CA GLU A 225 -40.77 22.40 17.81
C GLU A 225 -39.32 22.54 17.34
N TYR A 226 -38.36 22.57 18.27
CA TYR A 226 -36.93 22.70 17.95
C TYR A 226 -36.37 21.43 17.28
N ASP A 227 -36.96 20.29 17.62
CA ASP A 227 -36.60 18.96 17.15
C ASP A 227 -37.19 18.62 15.76
N ASN A 228 -38.36 19.18 15.42
CA ASN A 228 -38.96 19.06 14.07
C ASN A 228 -38.16 19.77 12.96
N GLY A 229 -37.06 20.45 13.27
CA GLY A 229 -36.21 21.15 12.31
C GLY A 229 -34.87 20.49 11.98
N ASP A 230 -34.51 19.38 12.64
CA ASP A 230 -33.18 18.79 12.52
C ASP A 230 -33.28 17.25 12.43
N GLU A 231 -33.28 16.70 11.21
CA GLU A 231 -33.49 15.26 10.92
C GLU A 231 -32.44 14.32 11.55
N ASN A 232 -31.38 14.84 12.18
CA ASN A 232 -30.22 14.05 12.64
C ASN A 232 -30.05 13.90 14.16
N LEU A 233 -30.93 14.48 14.99
CA LEU A 233 -30.73 14.46 16.46
C LEU A 233 -31.38 13.26 17.18
N TYR A 234 -32.16 12.42 16.49
CA TYR A 234 -32.59 11.13 17.03
C TYR A 234 -31.56 10.02 16.83
N SER A 235 -30.40 10.13 17.48
CA SER A 235 -29.59 8.95 17.81
C SER A 235 -29.81 8.56 19.27
N SER A 236 -30.85 7.75 19.49
CA SER A 236 -30.95 6.76 20.56
C SER A 236 -30.72 7.21 22.02
N TYR A 237 -31.79 7.63 22.70
CA TYR A 237 -31.92 7.31 24.13
C TYR A 237 -32.52 5.90 24.27
N ARG A 238 -31.67 4.87 24.19
CA ARG A 238 -32.01 3.53 24.71
C ARG A 238 -31.79 3.52 26.22
N LEU A 239 -32.87 3.66 26.97
CA LEU A 239 -32.90 3.31 28.40
C LEU A 239 -32.73 1.79 28.54
N ASN A 240 -31.48 1.32 28.62
CA ASN A 240 -31.20 -0.03 29.11
C ASN A 240 -31.33 -0.03 30.65
N GLY A 241 -32.56 0.00 31.14
CA GLY A 241 -32.91 -0.46 32.48
C GLY A 241 -33.27 -1.94 32.40
N CYS A 242 -32.34 -2.83 32.78
CA CYS A 242 -32.73 -4.19 33.16
C CYS A 242 -33.38 -4.10 34.55
N GLY A 243 -34.71 -3.90 34.55
CA GLY A 243 -35.58 -3.77 35.72
C GLY A 243 -37.00 -3.45 35.27
N THR A 244 -37.92 -4.38 35.50
CA THR A 244 -39.15 -4.66 34.71
C THR A 244 -40.25 -3.60 34.75
N GLY A 245 -40.60 -3.07 33.57
CA GLY A 245 -41.87 -2.40 33.32
C GLY A 245 -41.96 -1.93 31.88
N PHE A 246 -42.59 -2.71 31.00
CA PHE A 246 -42.82 -2.32 29.61
C PHE A 246 -44.08 -1.46 29.50
N TYR A 247 -43.95 -0.24 28.98
CA TYR A 247 -45.10 0.56 28.54
C TYR A 247 -45.18 0.52 27.01
N THR A 248 -46.27 -0.02 26.49
CA THR A 248 -46.64 0.15 25.08
C THR A 248 -47.46 1.42 24.96
N VAL A 249 -46.90 2.45 24.33
CA VAL A 249 -47.66 3.64 23.93
C VAL A 249 -48.57 3.24 22.78
N ARG A 250 -49.89 3.30 22.98
CA ARG A 250 -50.87 2.95 21.93
C ARG A 250 -51.57 4.15 21.29
N THR A 251 -51.78 5.26 22.00
CA THR A 251 -52.27 6.54 21.45
C THR A 251 -52.29 7.60 22.56
N PHE A 252 -52.13 8.89 22.21
CA PHE A 252 -52.74 9.96 23.00
C PHE A 252 -53.45 10.93 22.05
N THR A 253 -54.78 10.96 22.14
CA THR A 253 -55.66 11.81 21.32
C THR A 253 -55.68 13.21 21.93
N VAL A 254 -55.46 14.22 21.08
CA VAL A 254 -55.63 15.64 21.42
C VAL A 254 -57.11 15.99 21.27
N TYR A 255 -57.75 16.50 22.32
CA TYR A 255 -59.08 17.11 22.21
C TYR A 255 -58.93 18.63 22.07
N ASN A 256 -59.50 19.14 20.99
CA ASN A 256 -59.63 20.55 20.67
C ASN A 256 -61.04 20.98 21.08
N GLU A 257 -61.20 21.81 22.11
CA GLU A 257 -62.49 22.44 22.41
C GLU A 257 -62.57 23.78 21.67
N LYS A 258 -63.64 23.91 20.86
CA LYS A 258 -63.89 24.98 19.87
C LYS A 258 -63.94 26.39 20.46
#